data_AF-A0A2H3J5B1-F1
#
_entry.id   AF-A0A2H3J5B1-F1
#
_cell.length_a   1.000
_cell.length_b   1.000
_cell.length_c   1.000
_cell.angle_alpha   90.00
_cell.angle_beta   90.00
_cell.angle_gamma   90.00
#
_symmetry.space_group_name_H-M   'P 1'
#
loop_
_entity.id
_entity.type
_entity.pdbx_description
1 polymer ?
#
loop_
_entity_poly.entity_id
_entity_poly.type
_entity_poly.pdbx_seq_one_letter_code
_entity_poly.pdbx_strand_id
1 'polypeptide(L)'
;IWGEDALEFRPDRWENIPEAAKRIPGVWGNMMTFLGGPRACIGYRFSLVEIKALLFILIRAFEFEMAVPADRVLKGSAGIVRPTIRGEEEKGPQMPLMVRLHKHGECQSPQA
;
A
#
# COMPACT_ATOMS: atom_id res chain seq x y z
N ILE A 1 -11.08 4.99 -17.66
CA ILE A 1 -10.58 3.59 -17.68
C ILE A 1 -11.14 2.81 -16.50
N TRP A 2 -10.94 3.28 -15.26
CA TRP A 2 -11.26 2.52 -14.05
C TRP A 2 -12.69 2.67 -13.50
N GLY A 3 -13.53 3.52 -14.10
CA GLY A 3 -14.91 3.76 -13.64
C GLY A 3 -15.03 4.89 -12.62
N GLU A 4 -16.23 5.07 -12.07
CA GLU A 4 -16.54 6.11 -11.08
C GLU A 4 -15.90 5.82 -9.71
N ASP A 5 -15.79 4.54 -9.37
CA ASP A 5 -15.17 4.01 -8.16
C ASP A 5 -13.63 3.98 -8.21
N ALA A 6 -13.01 4.67 -9.17
CA ALA A 6 -11.56 4.59 -9.41
C ALA A 6 -10.70 5.06 -8.22
N LEU A 7 -11.27 5.86 -7.32
CA LEU A 7 -10.60 6.37 -6.13
C LEU A 7 -10.81 5.48 -4.89
N GLU A 8 -11.66 4.46 -4.99
CA GLU A 8 -11.94 3.52 -3.91
C GLU A 8 -10.88 2.41 -3.85
N PHE A 9 -10.50 2.03 -2.64
CA PHE A 9 -9.63 0.88 -2.42
C PHE A 9 -10.44 -0.42 -2.58
N ARG A 10 -10.38 -1.02 -3.77
CA ARG A 10 -11.06 -2.29 -4.10
C ARG A 10 -10.08 -3.31 -4.69
N PRO A 11 -9.46 -4.18 -3.88
CA PRO A 11 -8.51 -5.21 -4.34
C PRO A 11 -9.10 -6.19 -5.37
N ASP A 12 -10.38 -6.55 -5.22
CA ASP A 12 -11.06 -7.54 -6.07
C ASP A 12 -11.24 -7.05 -7.53
N ARG A 13 -10.99 -5.76 -7.80
CA ARG A 13 -11.01 -5.18 -9.16
C ARG A 13 -10.09 -5.90 -10.12
N TRP A 14 -8.99 -6.49 -9.64
CA TRP A 14 -8.02 -7.18 -10.49
C TRP A 14 -8.40 -8.62 -10.82
N GLU A 15 -9.52 -9.14 -10.30
CA GLU A 15 -10.09 -10.41 -10.75
C GLU A 15 -10.74 -10.28 -12.13
N ASN A 16 -11.35 -9.13 -12.42
CA ASN A 16 -12.07 -8.85 -13.66
C ASN A 16 -11.69 -7.49 -14.24
N ILE A 17 -10.58 -7.45 -14.97
CA ILE A 17 -10.02 -6.19 -15.50
C ILE A 17 -10.83 -5.70 -16.71
N PRO A 18 -11.28 -4.42 -16.75
CA PRO A 18 -11.98 -3.87 -17.91
C PRO A 18 -11.13 -3.94 -19.19
N GLU A 19 -11.75 -4.29 -20.33
CA GLU A 19 -11.05 -4.38 -21.62
C GLU A 19 -10.29 -3.09 -21.98
N ALA A 20 -10.85 -1.93 -21.65
CA ALA A 20 -10.22 -0.64 -21.87
C ALA A 20 -8.87 -0.48 -21.15
N ALA A 21 -8.66 -1.17 -20.03
CA ALA A 21 -7.42 -1.10 -19.25
C ALA A 21 -6.26 -1.87 -19.90
N LYS A 22 -6.53 -2.86 -20.76
CA LYS A 22 -5.48 -3.63 -21.47
C LYS A 22 -4.60 -2.76 -22.38
N ARG A 23 -5.04 -1.55 -22.71
CA ARG A 23 -4.29 -0.58 -23.50
C ARG A 23 -3.28 0.22 -22.67
N ILE A 24 -3.30 0.10 -21.35
CA ILE A 24 -2.33 0.78 -20.47
C ILE A 24 -0.97 0.10 -20.64
N PRO A 25 0.10 0.82 -21.04
CA PRO A 25 1.39 0.23 -21.38
C PRO A 25 2.23 -0.17 -20.16
N GLY A 26 1.60 -0.36 -19.00
CA GLY A 26 2.27 -0.65 -17.74
C GLY A 26 2.83 -2.07 -17.70
N VAL A 27 4.02 -2.25 -17.13
CA VAL A 27 4.65 -3.59 -17.02
C VAL A 27 3.98 -4.53 -16.02
N TRP A 28 3.04 -4.03 -15.23
CA TRP A 28 2.33 -4.82 -14.24
C TRP A 28 0.88 -4.35 -14.04
N GLY A 29 -0.05 -5.31 -13.99
CA GLY A 29 -1.42 -5.09 -13.53
C GLY A 29 -2.23 -4.09 -14.35
N ASN A 30 -1.85 -3.83 -15.61
CA ASN A 30 -2.45 -2.79 -16.45
C ASN A 30 -2.42 -1.39 -15.79
N MET A 31 -1.38 -1.09 -15.01
CA MET A 31 -1.21 0.16 -14.27
C MET A 31 0.15 0.81 -14.52
N MET A 32 0.21 2.14 -14.33
CA MET A 32 1.46 2.92 -14.53
C MET A 32 2.36 3.00 -13.29
N THR A 33 2.06 2.26 -12.21
CA THR A 33 2.85 2.28 -10.95
C THR A 33 4.34 1.96 -11.17
N PHE A 34 4.64 1.04 -12.08
CA PHE A 34 6.01 0.67 -12.45
C PHE A 34 6.42 1.17 -13.84
N LEU A 35 5.68 2.16 -14.38
CA LEU A 35 5.84 2.69 -15.74
C LEU A 35 5.75 1.58 -16.82
N GLY A 36 6.20 1.90 -18.03
CA GLY A 36 6.10 1.06 -19.22
C GLY A 36 7.25 1.31 -20.19
N GLY A 37 7.46 0.37 -21.12
CA GLY A 37 8.45 0.50 -22.19
C GLY A 37 9.89 0.69 -21.68
N PRO A 38 10.72 1.51 -22.36
CA PRO A 38 12.14 1.72 -21.99
C PRO A 38 12.36 2.35 -20.60
N ARG A 39 11.32 2.89 -19.98
CA ARG A 39 11.35 3.51 -18.64
C ARG A 39 10.66 2.65 -17.58
N ALA A 40 10.31 1.41 -17.92
CA ALA A 40 9.78 0.47 -16.96
C ALA A 40 10.75 0.27 -15.79
N CYS A 41 10.19 0.16 -14.57
CA CYS A 41 10.98 -0.15 -13.39
C CYS A 41 11.61 -1.54 -13.54
N ILE A 42 12.93 -1.60 -13.64
CA ILE A 42 13.68 -2.88 -13.72
C ILE A 42 13.47 -3.75 -12.48
N GLY A 43 13.20 -3.13 -11.33
CA GLY A 43 12.98 -3.79 -10.04
C GLY A 43 11.54 -4.26 -9.77
N TYR A 44 10.58 -4.08 -10.70
CA TYR A 44 9.16 -4.28 -10.35
C TYR A 44 8.84 -5.67 -9.79
N ARG A 45 9.45 -6.73 -10.34
CA ARG A 45 9.25 -8.11 -9.85
C ARG A 45 9.77 -8.28 -8.43
N PHE A 46 10.93 -7.71 -8.15
CA PHE A 46 11.56 -7.74 -6.83
C PHE A 46 10.70 -6.99 -5.81
N SER A 47 10.29 -5.75 -6.14
CA SER A 47 9.40 -4.96 -5.28
C SER A 47 8.08 -5.68 -4.97
N LEU A 48 7.49 -6.40 -5.94
CA LEU A 48 6.28 -7.19 -5.69
C LEU A 48 6.51 -8.33 -4.70
N VAL A 49 7.66 -9.02 -4.76
CA VAL A 49 8.00 -10.09 -3.81
C VAL A 49 8.23 -9.52 -2.42
N GLU A 50 9.01 -8.45 -2.30
CA GLU A 50 9.28 -7.79 -1.01
C GLU A 50 8.01 -7.27 -0.35
N ILE A 51 7.16 -6.54 -1.09
CA ILE A 51 5.91 -6.01 -0.55
C ILE A 51 5.01 -7.14 -0.06
N LYS A 52 4.90 -8.25 -0.80
CA LYS A 52 4.10 -9.41 -0.36
C LYS A 52 4.65 -10.02 0.93
N ALA A 53 5.97 -10.21 1.00
CA ALA A 53 6.61 -10.80 2.18
C ALA A 53 6.47 -9.89 3.41
N LEU A 54 6.78 -8.60 3.26
CA LEU A 54 6.64 -7.61 4.32
C LEU A 54 5.19 -7.49 4.79
N LEU A 55 4.23 -7.37 3.86
CA LEU A 55 2.82 -7.27 4.22
C LEU A 55 2.36 -8.50 4.99
N PHE A 56 2.70 -9.70 4.53
CA PHE A 56 2.35 -10.95 5.22
C PHE A 56 2.89 -11.01 6.65
N ILE A 57 4.14 -10.59 6.86
CA ILE A 57 4.75 -10.57 8.20
C ILE A 57 4.07 -9.52 9.07
N LEU A 58 3.93 -8.28 8.57
CA LEU A 58 3.42 -7.15 9.33
C LEU A 58 1.97 -7.37 9.80
N ILE A 59 1.08 -7.82 8.90
CA ILE A 59 -0.34 -8.02 9.25
C ILE A 59 -0.55 -9.19 10.22
N ARG A 60 0.37 -10.16 10.26
CA ARG A 60 0.28 -11.29 11.19
C ARG A 60 0.86 -10.96 12.55
N ALA A 61 1.90 -10.13 12.59
CA ALA A 61 2.65 -9.84 13.81
C ALA A 61 2.12 -8.62 14.57
N PHE A 62 1.46 -7.67 13.89
CA PHE A 62 1.12 -6.38 14.48
C PHE A 62 -0.30 -5.91 14.17
N GLU A 63 -0.83 -5.12 15.10
CA GLU A 63 -2.00 -4.28 14.93
C GLU A 63 -1.54 -2.82 14.76
N PHE A 64 -2.13 -2.11 13.80
CA PHE A 64 -1.78 -0.73 13.45
C PHE A 64 -2.96 0.19 13.70
N GLU A 65 -2.71 1.29 14.39
CA GLU A 65 -3.68 2.37 14.60
C GLU A 65 -3.07 3.70 14.20
N MET A 66 -3.89 4.62 13.71
CA MET A 66 -3.44 5.96 13.37
C MET A 66 -3.07 6.73 14.64
N ALA A 67 -1.85 7.26 14.72
CA ALA A 67 -1.45 8.11 15.85
C ALA A 67 -1.96 9.56 15.71
N VAL A 68 -2.52 9.91 14.55
CA VAL A 68 -3.13 11.21 14.23
C VAL A 68 -4.42 11.00 13.44
N PRO A 69 -5.39 11.94 13.48
CA PRO A 69 -6.58 11.87 12.63
C PRO A 69 -6.24 11.68 11.15
N ALA A 70 -6.98 10.82 10.46
CA ALA A 70 -6.66 10.43 9.07
C ALA A 70 -6.72 11.61 8.08
N ASP A 71 -7.56 12.61 8.34
CA ASP A 71 -7.70 13.85 7.56
C ASP A 71 -6.50 14.80 7.67
N ARG A 72 -5.62 14.58 8.67
CA ARG A 72 -4.31 15.24 8.78
C ARG A 72 -3.25 14.59 7.91
N VAL A 73 -3.43 13.36 7.43
CA VAL A 73 -2.47 12.70 6.55
C VAL A 73 -2.71 13.15 5.11
N LEU A 74 -1.73 13.81 4.54
CA LEU A 74 -1.74 14.29 3.17
C LEU A 74 -0.88 13.40 2.29
N LYS A 75 -1.24 13.33 1.00
CA LYS A 75 -0.40 12.71 -0.02
C LYS A 75 0.55 13.78 -0.56
N GLY A 76 1.78 13.82 -0.06
CA GLY A 76 2.86 14.61 -0.63
C GLY A 76 3.38 13.97 -1.92
N SER A 77 3.64 14.76 -2.95
CA SER A 77 4.21 14.28 -4.22
C SER A 77 5.54 14.98 -4.49
N ALA A 78 6.64 14.21 -4.38
CA ALA A 78 7.96 14.63 -4.82
C ALA A 78 8.62 13.47 -5.59
N GLY A 79 8.09 13.19 -6.79
CA GLY A 79 8.51 12.07 -7.65
C GLY A 79 7.88 10.72 -7.26
N ILE A 80 7.82 10.42 -5.97
CA ILE A 80 7.01 9.33 -5.41
C ILE A 80 6.00 9.88 -4.40
N VAL A 81 4.86 9.21 -4.28
CA VAL A 81 3.84 9.56 -3.29
C VAL A 81 4.36 9.17 -1.92
N ARG A 82 4.41 10.13 -1.01
CA ARG A 82 4.79 9.93 0.38
C ARG A 82 3.77 10.60 1.30
N PRO A 83 3.42 9.97 2.42
CA PRO A 83 2.55 10.63 3.40
C PRO A 83 3.30 11.80 4.06
N THR A 84 2.58 12.89 4.28
CA THR A 84 3.01 14.03 5.09
C THR A 84 1.91 14.39 6.08
N ILE A 85 2.24 15.11 7.15
CA ILE A 85 1.25 15.59 8.12
C ILE A 85 0.95 17.06 7.86
N ARG A 86 -0.35 17.36 7.76
CA ARG A 86 -0.86 18.73 7.64
C ARG A 86 -0.33 19.60 8.79
N GLY A 87 0.32 20.70 8.43
CA GLY A 87 0.93 21.65 9.38
C GLY A 87 2.32 21.25 9.87
N GLU A 88 2.89 20.16 9.37
CA GLU A 88 4.22 19.66 9.72
C GLU A 88 5.04 19.31 8.47
N GLU A 89 4.77 19.97 7.34
CA GLU A 89 5.36 19.70 6.04
C GLU A 89 6.89 19.90 6.04
N GLU A 90 7.38 20.88 6.80
CA GLU A 90 8.81 21.18 6.99
C GLU A 90 9.58 20.03 7.68
N LYS A 91 8.88 19.14 8.40
CA LYS A 91 9.49 17.94 9.00
C LYS A 91 9.69 16.80 7.99
N GLY A 92 9.24 16.99 6.75
CA GLY A 92 9.35 16.02 5.67
C GLY A 92 8.30 14.89 5.75
N PRO A 93 8.52 13.80 4.99
CA PRO A 93 7.60 12.66 4.94
C PRO A 93 7.48 11.90 6.27
N GLN A 94 6.26 11.60 6.68
CA GLN A 94 5.95 10.91 7.93
C GLN A 94 4.59 10.22 7.87
N MET A 95 4.49 9.09 8.57
CA MET A 95 3.25 8.35 8.81
C MET A 95 3.22 7.89 10.27
N PRO A 96 2.76 8.74 11.20
CA PRO A 96 2.68 8.39 12.62
C PRO A 96 1.66 7.27 12.84
N LEU A 97 2.13 6.14 13.37
CA LEU A 97 1.33 4.96 13.68
C LEU A 97 1.58 4.50 15.11
N MET A 98 0.52 4.09 15.79
CA MET A 98 0.60 3.27 16.99
C MET A 98 0.66 1.81 16.56
N VAL A 99 1.67 1.08 17.05
CA VAL A 99 1.89 -0.32 16.67
C VAL A 99 1.86 -1.18 17.93
N ARG A 100 1.04 -2.24 17.90
CA ARG A 100 0.92 -3.21 19.00
C ARG A 100 1.20 -4.61 18.47
N LEU A 101 1.80 -5.48 19.27
CA LEU A 101 1.94 -6.90 18.90
C LEU A 101 0.54 -7.51 18.79
N HIS A 102 0.28 -8.18 17.68
CA HIS A 102 -0.95 -8.93 17.49
C HIS A 102 -0.93 -10.15 18.41
N LYS A 103 -1.91 -10.26 19.31
CA LYS A 103 -2.07 -11.45 20.15
C LYS A 103 -2.71 -12.52 19.29
N HIS A 104 -1.90 -13.46 18.78
CA HIS A 104 -2.45 -14.72 18.30
C HIS A 104 -3.28 -15.31 19.43
N GLY A 105 -4.55 -15.66 19.13
CA GLY A 105 -5.47 -16.25 20.10
C GLY A 105 -4.73 -17.25 20.97
N GLU A 106 -4.83 -17.05 22.28
CA GLU A 106 -4.14 -17.77 23.33
C GLU A 106 -3.87 -19.22 22.91
N CYS A 107 -2.59 -19.57 22.69
CA CYS A 107 -2.19 -20.95 22.87
C CYS A 107 -2.48 -21.24 24.34
N GLN A 108 -3.64 -21.86 24.62
CA GLN A 108 -4.01 -22.30 25.94
C GLN A 108 -2.81 -23.09 26.48
N SER A 109 -2.09 -22.51 27.44
CA SER A 109 -1.13 -23.26 28.21
C SER A 109 -1.88 -24.48 28.77
N PRO A 110 -1.38 -25.71 28.62
CA PRO A 110 -1.94 -26.83 29.35
C PRO A 110 -1.86 -26.46 30.83
N GLN A 111 -2.99 -26.45 31.52
CA GLN A 111 -2.98 -26.45 32.98
C GLN A 111 -2.21 -27.70 33.41
N ALA A 112 -1.09 -27.51 34.10
CA ALA A 112 -0.36 -28.52 34.84
C ALA A 112 0.13 -27.88 36.14
#